data_AF-A0A2U2D001-F1
#
_entry.id   AF-A0A2U2D001-F1
#
_cell.length_a   1.000
_cell.length_b   1.000
_cell.length_c   1.000
_cell.angle_alpha   90.00
_cell.angle_beta   90.00
_cell.angle_gamma   90.00
#
_symmetry.space_group_name_H-M   'P 1'
#
loop_
_entity.id
_entity.type
_entity.pdbx_description
1 polymer ?
#
loop_
_entity_poly.entity_id
_entity_poly.type
_entity_poly.pdbx_seq_one_letter_code
_entity_poly.pdbx_strand_id
1 'polypeptide(L)'
;RTNQRIYQQMSAPKIIALILEEHGIKGNTYSFQLNEICPDRDYCVQYDETDLHFVQRLCEEEGIHYHFQHTPEGHLLVFGDDQTVFPKLGQPTAYVQGSGMVADEPVIKGFKLRLETRTGRVTRRDYDFEKPRLQLEAGYKPDGESTEP
;
A
#
# COMPACT_ATOMS: atom_id res chain seq x y z
N ARG A 1 4.59 -20.33 0.48
CA ARG A 1 4.08 -21.43 1.34
C ARG A 1 2.63 -21.09 1.69
N THR A 2 1.79 -22.10 1.94
CA THR A 2 0.41 -21.92 2.47
C THR A 2 0.43 -22.36 3.92
N ASN A 3 -0.21 -21.61 4.80
CA ASN A 3 -0.17 -21.85 6.23
C ASN A 3 -1.53 -21.62 6.91
N GLN A 4 -1.64 -22.11 8.15
CA GLN A 4 -2.74 -21.85 9.07
C GLN A 4 -2.13 -21.43 10.42
N ARG A 5 -2.24 -20.15 10.78
CA ARG A 5 -1.52 -19.59 11.94
C ARG A 5 -2.32 -18.48 12.61
N ILE A 6 -2.05 -18.32 13.90
CA ILE A 6 -2.68 -17.31 14.76
C ILE A 6 -1.59 -16.33 15.22
N TYR A 7 -1.89 -15.04 15.10
CA TYR A 7 -1.09 -13.92 15.59
C TYR A 7 -1.94 -13.15 16.60
N GLN A 8 -1.39 -12.84 17.77
CA GLN A 8 -2.11 -12.15 18.85
C GLN A 8 -1.28 -10.98 19.34
N GLN A 9 -1.94 -9.85 19.63
CA GLN A 9 -1.30 -8.64 20.16
C GLN A 9 -0.16 -8.15 19.24
N MET A 10 -0.40 -8.18 17.93
CA MET A 10 0.57 -7.76 16.90
C MET A 10 -0.11 -6.90 15.85
N SER A 11 0.54 -5.78 15.49
CA SER A 11 0.16 -4.97 14.35
C SER A 11 0.49 -5.66 13.03
N ALA A 12 -0.18 -5.26 11.94
CA ALA A 12 0.09 -5.78 10.60
C ALA A 12 1.58 -5.66 10.20
N PRO A 13 2.27 -4.52 10.39
CA PRO A 13 3.70 -4.43 10.09
C PRO A 13 4.57 -5.45 10.87
N LYS A 14 4.24 -5.72 12.14
CA LYS A 14 4.95 -6.74 12.94
C LYS A 14 4.72 -8.15 12.38
N ILE A 15 3.49 -8.47 11.98
CA ILE A 15 3.15 -9.77 11.38
C ILE A 15 3.86 -9.93 10.04
N ILE A 16 3.83 -8.90 9.19
CA ILE A 16 4.50 -8.90 7.87
C ILE A 16 6.00 -9.09 8.07
N ALA A 17 6.63 -8.33 8.97
CA ALA A 17 8.06 -8.47 9.28
C ALA A 17 8.43 -9.89 9.70
N LEU A 18 7.64 -10.50 10.59
CA LEU A 18 7.86 -11.87 11.04
C LEU A 18 7.83 -12.87 9.87
N ILE A 19 6.84 -12.75 8.97
CA ILE A 19 6.73 -13.61 7.80
C ILE A 19 7.92 -13.40 6.86
N LEU A 20 8.33 -12.16 6.60
CA LEU A 20 9.50 -11.86 5.78
C LEU A 20 10.77 -12.52 6.33
N GLU A 21 11.02 -12.39 7.63
CA GLU A 21 12.18 -12.98 8.30
C GLU A 21 12.18 -14.53 8.23
N GLU A 22 11.02 -15.17 8.36
CA GLU A 22 10.88 -16.62 8.20
C GLU A 22 11.20 -17.12 6.77
N HIS A 23 11.04 -16.27 5.77
CA HIS A 23 11.45 -16.53 4.39
C HIS A 23 12.89 -16.10 4.10
N GLY A 24 13.63 -15.64 5.11
CA GLY A 24 15.03 -15.21 4.98
C GLY A 24 15.20 -13.81 4.40
N ILE A 25 14.12 -13.03 4.30
CA ILE A 25 14.14 -11.62 3.91
C ILE A 25 14.43 -10.82 5.18
N LYS A 26 15.71 -10.51 5.39
CA LYS A 26 16.20 -9.91 6.63
C LYS A 26 15.92 -8.41 6.72
N GLY A 27 15.95 -7.86 7.92
CA GLY A 27 15.65 -6.44 8.21
C GLY A 27 16.48 -5.39 7.46
N ASN A 28 17.55 -5.75 6.77
CA ASN A 28 18.29 -4.85 5.86
C ASN A 28 17.79 -4.88 4.41
N THR A 29 16.80 -5.72 4.10
CA THR A 29 16.22 -5.91 2.75
C THR A 29 14.76 -5.49 2.65
N TYR A 30 14.18 -4.99 3.74
CA TYR A 30 12.88 -4.32 3.73
C TYR A 30 12.84 -3.11 4.67
N SER A 31 11.91 -2.19 4.45
CA SER A 31 11.71 -0.99 5.27
C SER A 31 10.24 -0.63 5.35
N PHE A 32 9.78 -0.20 6.53
CA PHE A 32 8.45 0.37 6.74
C PHE A 32 8.59 1.89 6.89
N GLN A 33 8.01 2.65 5.95
CA GLN A 33 7.95 4.10 5.94
C GLN A 33 6.48 4.52 6.05
N LEU A 34 5.92 4.34 7.25
CA LEU A 34 4.51 4.58 7.55
C LEU A 34 4.39 5.85 8.39
N ASN A 35 3.44 6.72 8.04
CA ASN A 35 3.08 7.90 8.80
C ASN A 35 2.03 7.57 9.86
N GLU A 36 1.11 6.65 9.54
CA GLU A 36 0.07 6.19 10.46
C GLU A 36 0.56 5.00 11.30
N ILE A 37 0.14 4.97 12.57
CA ILE A 37 0.44 3.86 13.46
C ILE A 37 -0.63 2.79 13.29
N CYS A 38 -0.26 1.63 12.73
CA CYS A 38 -1.12 0.46 12.70
C CYS A 38 -1.33 -0.07 14.13
N PRO A 39 -2.58 -0.11 14.64
CA PRO A 39 -2.85 -0.64 15.97
C PRO A 39 -2.51 -2.14 16.05
N ASP A 40 -2.10 -2.58 17.24
CA ASP A 40 -1.94 -4.01 17.50
C ASP A 40 -3.32 -4.68 17.44
N ARG A 41 -3.41 -5.79 16.71
CA ARG A 41 -4.63 -6.59 16.61
C ARG A 41 -4.70 -7.55 17.80
N ASP A 42 -5.86 -7.63 18.45
CA ASP A 42 -6.06 -8.61 19.52
C ASP A 42 -5.91 -10.04 19.00
N TYR A 43 -6.45 -10.30 17.82
CA TYR A 43 -6.47 -11.61 17.19
C TYR A 43 -6.47 -11.50 15.66
N CYS A 44 -5.52 -12.16 15.01
CA CYS A 44 -5.40 -12.20 13.56
C CYS A 44 -5.05 -13.62 13.10
N VAL A 45 -5.71 -14.10 12.04
CA VAL A 45 -5.52 -15.46 11.53
C VAL A 45 -5.11 -15.41 10.07
N GLN A 46 -4.08 -16.18 9.74
CA GLN A 46 -3.82 -16.65 8.39
C GLN A 46 -4.54 -18.00 8.24
N TYR A 47 -5.52 -18.09 7.36
CA TYR A 47 -6.36 -19.29 7.23
C TYR A 47 -6.38 -19.81 5.79
N ASP A 48 -5.64 -20.90 5.57
CA ASP A 48 -5.57 -21.60 4.28
C ASP A 48 -5.22 -20.69 3.09
N GLU A 49 -4.33 -19.73 3.35
CA GLU A 49 -3.86 -18.78 2.35
C GLU A 49 -2.34 -18.75 2.28
N THR A 50 -1.80 -18.34 1.13
CA THR A 50 -0.35 -18.21 0.97
C THR A 50 0.19 -17.07 1.81
N ASP A 51 1.44 -17.16 2.25
CA ASP A 51 2.08 -16.09 3.02
C ASP A 51 2.07 -14.75 2.27
N LEU A 52 2.27 -14.79 0.94
CA LEU A 52 2.19 -13.59 0.10
C LEU A 52 0.78 -13.00 0.08
N HIS A 53 -0.24 -13.85 -0.11
CA HIS A 53 -1.64 -13.41 -0.11
C HIS A 53 -2.03 -12.81 1.24
N PHE A 54 -1.59 -13.42 2.34
CA PHE A 54 -1.83 -12.91 3.69
C PHE A 54 -1.16 -11.54 3.92
N VAL A 55 0.10 -11.39 3.51
CA VAL A 55 0.81 -10.10 3.57
C VAL A 55 0.08 -9.03 2.73
N GLN A 56 -0.33 -9.36 1.51
CA GLN A 56 -1.07 -8.44 0.64
C GLN A 56 -2.41 -8.02 1.24
N ARG A 57 -3.15 -8.97 1.81
CA ARG A 57 -4.42 -8.68 2.49
C ARG A 57 -4.22 -7.74 3.68
N LEU A 58 -3.21 -7.99 4.52
CA LEU A 58 -2.89 -7.09 5.64
C LEU A 58 -2.49 -5.69 5.16
N CYS A 59 -1.73 -5.60 4.06
CA CYS A 59 -1.40 -4.32 3.45
C CYS A 59 -2.65 -3.57 2.97
N GLU A 60 -3.55 -4.24 2.26
CA GLU A 60 -4.80 -3.65 1.75
C GLU A 60 -5.74 -3.20 2.87
N GLU A 61 -5.83 -3.96 3.97
CA GLU A 61 -6.62 -3.60 5.16
C GLU A 61 -6.14 -2.30 5.81
N GLU A 62 -4.82 -2.10 5.88
CA GLU A 62 -4.19 -0.93 6.50
C GLU A 62 -3.93 0.22 5.53
N GLY A 63 -4.28 0.08 4.24
CA GLY A 63 -3.96 1.09 3.22
C GLY A 63 -2.47 1.20 2.89
N ILE A 64 -1.70 0.15 3.18
CA ILE A 64 -0.26 0.08 2.90
C ILE A 64 -0.05 -0.42 1.47
N HIS A 65 0.80 0.29 0.72
CA HIS A 65 1.35 -0.20 -0.55
C HIS A 65 2.81 -0.60 -0.37
N TYR A 66 3.38 -1.29 -1.36
CA TYR A 66 4.81 -1.58 -1.37
C TYR A 66 5.42 -1.47 -2.77
N HIS A 67 6.71 -1.17 -2.80
CA HIS A 67 7.50 -1.10 -4.03
C HIS A 67 8.93 -1.59 -3.78
N PHE A 68 9.67 -1.87 -4.86
CA PHE A 68 11.07 -2.27 -4.78
C PHE A 68 11.98 -1.11 -5.20
N GLN A 69 12.98 -0.81 -4.37
CA GLN A 69 14.10 0.03 -4.75
C GLN A 69 15.25 -0.88 -5.17
N HIS A 70 15.73 -0.69 -6.40
CA HIS A 70 16.77 -1.51 -6.99
C HIS A 70 18.10 -0.78 -7.01
N THR A 71 19.13 -1.41 -6.47
CA THR A 71 20.53 -0.98 -6.64
C THR A 71 21.36 -2.17 -7.17
N PRO A 72 22.57 -1.93 -7.69
CA PRO A 72 23.48 -3.00 -8.09
C PRO A 72 23.84 -3.95 -6.92
N GLU A 73 23.83 -3.44 -5.68
CA GLU A 73 24.18 -4.18 -4.47
C GLU A 73 23.02 -5.02 -3.92
N GLY A 74 21.78 -4.74 -4.33
CA GLY A 74 20.61 -5.47 -3.87
C GLY A 74 19.29 -4.78 -4.15
N HIS A 75 18.21 -5.37 -3.61
CA HIS A 75 16.87 -4.84 -3.74
C HIS A 75 16.27 -4.64 -2.35
N LEU A 76 15.64 -3.48 -2.16
CA LEU A 76 14.97 -3.11 -0.91
C LEU A 76 13.46 -3.10 -1.14
N LEU A 77 12.72 -3.89 -0.37
CA LEU A 77 11.26 -3.86 -0.34
C LEU A 77 10.78 -2.76 0.61
N VAL A 78 10.14 -1.72 0.08
CA VAL A 78 9.67 -0.57 0.86
C VAL A 78 8.15 -0.62 0.98
N PHE A 79 7.65 -0.60 2.21
CA PHE A 79 6.23 -0.45 2.55
C PHE A 79 5.95 1.01 2.90
N GLY A 80 4.88 1.58 2.35
CA GLY A 80 4.47 2.96 2.60
C GLY A 80 2.95 3.12 2.65
N ASP A 81 2.46 4.20 3.26
CA ASP A 81 1.03 4.54 3.36
C ASP A 81 0.66 5.82 2.59
N ASP A 82 1.65 6.58 2.10
CA ASP A 82 1.42 7.78 1.30
C ASP A 82 2.40 7.93 0.13
N GLN A 83 2.30 9.03 -0.63
CA GLN A 83 3.15 9.28 -1.79
C GLN A 83 4.57 9.79 -1.45
N THR A 84 4.86 10.12 -0.19
CA THR A 84 6.14 10.72 0.22
C THR A 84 7.28 9.72 0.22
N VAL A 85 6.97 8.43 0.29
CA VAL A 85 7.95 7.32 0.24
C VAL A 85 8.59 7.14 -1.14
N PHE A 86 7.98 7.70 -2.19
CA PHE A 86 8.54 7.60 -3.54
C PHE A 86 9.70 8.59 -3.74
N PRO A 87 10.80 8.15 -4.37
CA PRO A 87 11.93 9.02 -4.64
C PRO A 87 11.53 10.13 -5.61
N LYS A 88 11.90 11.38 -5.27
CA LYS A 88 11.75 12.51 -6.19
C LYS A 88 12.79 12.39 -7.30
N LEU A 89 12.34 12.41 -8.55
CA LEU A 89 13.22 12.44 -9.71
C LEU A 89 13.88 13.83 -9.81
N GLY A 90 15.18 13.86 -10.11
CA GLY A 90 15.97 15.09 -10.14
C GLY A 90 15.65 16.04 -11.30
N GLN A 91 15.24 15.49 -12.45
CA GLN A 91 14.84 16.28 -13.62
C GLN A 91 13.49 15.78 -14.17
N PRO A 92 12.59 16.69 -14.59
CA PRO A 92 11.39 16.32 -15.32
C PRO A 92 11.74 15.64 -16.65
N THR A 93 10.98 14.62 -17.02
CA THR A 93 11.09 14.00 -18.35
C THR A 93 10.18 14.73 -19.33
N ALA A 94 10.73 15.23 -20.44
CA ALA A 94 9.96 15.99 -21.42
C ALA A 94 8.95 15.11 -22.18
N TYR A 95 7.78 15.67 -22.51
CA TYR A 95 6.83 15.07 -23.44
C TYR A 95 7.13 15.51 -24.87
N VAL A 96 7.37 14.56 -25.76
CA VAL A 96 7.65 14.81 -27.18
C VAL A 96 6.81 13.86 -28.02
N GLN A 97 5.76 14.40 -28.63
CA GLN A 97 4.89 13.63 -29.52
C GLN A 97 5.68 13.24 -30.78
N GLY A 98 5.68 11.95 -31.12
CA GLY A 98 6.61 11.38 -32.10
C GLY A 98 6.59 12.08 -33.46
N SER A 99 7.76 12.60 -33.87
CA SER A 99 8.03 13.15 -35.21
C SER A 99 8.59 12.10 -36.19
N GLY A 100 8.73 10.84 -35.75
CA GLY A 100 9.43 9.78 -36.49
C GLY A 100 10.93 9.71 -36.25
N MET A 101 11.51 10.65 -35.49
CA MET A 101 12.93 10.70 -35.15
C MET A 101 13.20 10.06 -33.77
N VAL A 102 14.45 9.61 -33.56
CA VAL A 102 14.95 9.19 -32.24
C VAL A 102 15.31 10.45 -31.45
N ALA A 103 14.83 10.55 -30.20
CA ALA A 103 15.19 11.66 -29.32
C ALA A 103 16.58 11.41 -28.71
N ASP A 104 17.35 12.48 -28.52
CA ASP A 104 18.70 12.42 -27.95
C ASP A 104 18.69 12.14 -26.44
N GLU A 105 17.60 12.51 -25.76
CA GLU A 105 17.37 12.27 -24.33
C GLU A 105 16.11 11.42 -24.10
N PRO A 106 15.94 10.80 -22.90
CA PRO A 106 14.71 10.12 -22.53
C PRO A 106 13.50 11.07 -22.57
N VAL A 107 12.45 10.68 -23.32
CA VAL A 107 11.22 11.47 -23.50
C VAL A 107 9.98 10.59 -23.39
N ILE A 108 8.87 11.20 -22.95
CA ILE A 108 7.53 10.59 -22.98
C ILE A 108 6.94 10.80 -24.38
N LYS A 109 6.64 9.72 -25.10
CA LYS A 109 6.15 9.79 -26.50
C LYS A 109 4.63 9.84 -26.67
N GLY A 110 3.89 9.46 -25.63
CA GLY A 110 2.44 9.36 -25.68
C GLY A 110 1.86 9.48 -24.29
N PHE A 111 0.74 10.20 -24.21
CA PHE A 111 -0.03 10.39 -22.99
C PHE A 111 -1.48 10.04 -23.29
N LYS A 112 -2.12 9.23 -22.44
CA LYS A 112 -3.53 8.85 -22.56
C LYS A 112 -4.22 9.09 -21.24
N LEU A 113 -5.26 9.91 -21.25
CA LEU A 113 -6.11 10.14 -20.09
C LEU A 113 -7.33 9.22 -20.17
N ARG A 114 -7.63 8.54 -19.07
CA ARG A 114 -8.85 7.74 -18.90
C ARG A 114 -9.59 8.24 -17.67
N LEU A 115 -10.88 8.44 -17.81
CA LEU A 115 -11.78 8.81 -16.73
C LEU A 115 -12.80 7.68 -16.53
N GLU A 116 -13.08 7.35 -15.28
CA GLU A 116 -14.09 6.36 -14.91
C GLU A 116 -14.83 6.83 -13.67
N THR A 117 -16.14 6.60 -13.63
CA THR A 117 -16.95 6.85 -12.43
C THR A 117 -16.54 5.88 -11.32
N ARG A 118 -16.45 6.40 -10.10
CA ARG A 118 -16.09 5.64 -8.89
C ARG A 118 -17.07 5.95 -7.76
N THR A 119 -17.05 5.10 -6.74
CA THR A 119 -17.88 5.24 -5.54
C THR A 119 -17.54 6.55 -4.82
N GLY A 120 -18.52 7.45 -4.72
CA GLY A 120 -18.34 8.76 -4.08
C GLY A 120 -18.54 8.76 -2.56
N ARG A 121 -18.95 7.65 -1.95
CA ARG A 121 -19.06 7.52 -0.49
C ARG A 121 -19.03 6.06 -0.06
N VAL A 122 -18.31 5.77 1.01
CA VAL A 122 -18.32 4.48 1.69
C VAL A 122 -18.70 4.68 3.15
N THR A 123 -19.60 3.86 3.67
CA THR A 123 -19.95 3.84 5.09
C THR A 123 -19.73 2.42 5.63
N ARG A 124 -19.01 2.32 6.75
CA ARG A 124 -18.75 1.08 7.48
C ARG A 124 -19.42 1.16 8.84
N ARG A 125 -19.93 0.03 9.32
CA ARG A 125 -20.50 -0.13 10.65
C ARG A 125 -19.92 -1.35 11.31
N ASP A 126 -19.76 -1.27 12.63
CA ASP A 126 -19.29 -2.37 13.45
C ASP A 126 -20.09 -2.46 14.76
N TYR A 127 -19.82 -3.49 15.57
CA TYR A 127 -20.47 -3.71 16.84
C TYR A 127 -19.46 -4.16 17.91
N ASP A 128 -19.44 -3.41 19.02
CA ASP A 128 -18.67 -3.76 20.22
C ASP A 128 -19.63 -4.32 21.28
N PHE A 129 -19.44 -5.59 21.65
CA PHE A 129 -20.29 -6.27 22.63
C PHE A 129 -20.07 -5.77 24.06
N GLU A 130 -18.91 -5.18 24.37
CA GLU A 130 -18.64 -4.55 25.67
C GLU A 130 -19.34 -3.18 25.77
N LYS A 131 -19.58 -2.54 24.61
CA LYS A 131 -20.26 -1.25 24.50
C LYS A 131 -21.42 -1.31 23.50
N PRO A 132 -22.48 -2.11 23.77
CA PRO A 132 -23.52 -2.43 22.79
C PRO A 132 -24.38 -1.23 22.36
N ARG A 133 -24.35 -0.13 23.12
CA ARG A 133 -25.07 1.12 22.80
C ARG A 133 -24.22 2.12 22.02
N LEU A 134 -22.92 1.87 21.86
CA LEU A 134 -22.04 2.74 21.10
C LEU A 134 -22.31 2.55 19.60
N GLN A 135 -22.66 3.64 18.91
CA GLN A 135 -22.83 3.60 17.46
C GLN A 135 -21.45 3.67 16.79
N LEU A 136 -20.91 2.51 16.42
CA LEU A 136 -19.70 2.39 15.63
C LEU A 136 -20.05 2.51 14.14
N GLU A 137 -20.13 3.74 13.64
CA GLU A 137 -20.30 4.05 12.22
C GLU A 137 -19.21 5.03 11.77
N ALA A 138 -18.55 4.70 10.67
CA ALA A 138 -17.58 5.55 10.02
C ALA A 138 -17.95 5.74 8.55
N GLY A 139 -17.91 6.99 8.07
CA GLY A 139 -18.17 7.33 6.68
C GLY A 139 -16.98 8.05 6.07
N TYR A 140 -16.63 7.71 4.84
CA TYR A 140 -15.67 8.44 4.03
C TYR A 140 -16.35 8.96 2.77
N LYS A 141 -16.16 10.25 2.50
CA LYS A 141 -16.51 10.91 1.24
C LYS A 141 -15.22 11.60 0.77
N PRO A 142 -14.74 11.36 -0.45
CA PRO A 142 -13.61 12.12 -0.97
C PRO A 142 -14.00 13.60 -1.03
N ASP A 143 -13.07 14.47 -0.66
CA ASP A 143 -13.26 15.91 -0.80
C ASP A 143 -13.58 16.20 -2.27
N GLY A 144 -14.78 16.75 -2.50
CA GLY A 144 -15.20 17.11 -3.83
C GLY A 144 -14.39 18.32 -4.28
N GLU A 145 -13.37 18.13 -5.10
CA GLU A 145 -12.80 19.25 -5.84
C GLU A 145 -13.86 19.76 -6.82
N SER A 146 -14.42 20.91 -6.48
CA SER A 146 -14.99 21.84 -7.44
C SER A 146 -13.87 22.36 -8.34
N THR A 147 -13.64 21.65 -9.45
CA THR A 147 -12.91 22.17 -10.61
C THR A 147 -13.80 21.98 -11.82
N GLU A 148 -14.54 23.04 -12.14
CA GLU A 148 -15.09 23.26 -13.47
C GLU A 148 -13.94 23.38 -14.50
N PRO A 149 -14.18 23.02 -15.77
CA PRO A 149 -13.15 22.87 -16.80
C PRO A 149 -12.41 24.16 -17.18
#